data_AF-A0A9D7LVI3-F1
#
_entry.id   AF-A0A9D7LVI3-F1
#
_cell.length_a   1.000
_cell.length_b   1.000
_cell.length_c   1.000
_cell.angle_alpha   90.00
_cell.angle_beta   90.00
_cell.angle_gamma   90.00
#
_symmetry.space_group_name_H-M   'P 1'
#
loop_
_entity.id
_entity.type
_entity.pdbx_description
1 polymer ?
#
loop_
_entity_poly.entity_id
_entity_poly.type
_entity_poly.pdbx_seq_one_letter_code
_entity_poly.pdbx_strand_id
1 'polypeptide(L)'
;MMKDADYLNGDPLFKLTVLKMRLRSVTNTLLDIGIHTEGMTRDEAMELMMQGAFQQEREAAGKWVRANLSSVQLLSYFTGYEEHRELRAPRQSGAGARISR
;
A
#
# COMPACT_ATOMS: atom_id res chain seq x y z
N MET A 1 -9.31 11.34 1.28
CA MET A 1 -9.54 10.19 2.20
C MET A 1 -10.02 10.72 3.55
N MET A 2 -10.41 9.85 4.51
CA MET A 2 -10.78 10.28 5.87
C MET A 2 -9.70 11.15 6.53
N LYS A 3 -8.42 10.80 6.36
CA LYS A 3 -7.29 11.60 6.87
C LYS A 3 -7.21 13.04 6.31
N ASP A 4 -7.83 13.29 5.16
CA ASP A 4 -7.84 14.58 4.47
C ASP A 4 -9.15 15.35 4.69
N ALA A 5 -10.11 14.76 5.41
CA ALA A 5 -11.46 15.30 5.63
C ALA A 5 -11.69 15.71 7.10
N ASP A 6 -10.61 16.09 7.79
CA ASP A 6 -10.60 16.50 9.20
C ASP A 6 -11.19 15.48 10.20
N TYR A 7 -11.16 14.20 9.83
CA TYR A 7 -11.59 13.11 10.71
C TYR A 7 -10.76 13.09 12.00
N LEU A 8 -11.42 12.86 13.15
CA LEU A 8 -10.83 12.98 14.50
C LEU A 8 -10.16 14.36 14.74
N ASN A 9 -10.78 15.45 14.27
CA ASN A 9 -10.27 16.81 14.37
C ASN A 9 -8.83 16.96 13.84
N GLY A 10 -8.54 16.21 12.77
CA GLY A 10 -7.24 16.29 12.10
C GLY A 10 -6.08 15.69 12.90
N ASP A 11 -6.35 14.79 13.87
CA ASP A 11 -5.36 14.16 14.74
C ASP A 11 -4.10 13.68 13.96
N PRO A 12 -2.90 14.19 14.30
CA PRO A 12 -1.66 13.81 13.65
C PRO A 12 -1.32 12.32 13.83
N LEU A 13 -1.69 11.69 14.95
CA LEU A 13 -1.43 10.25 15.18
C LEU A 13 -2.30 9.38 14.27
N PHE A 14 -3.56 9.77 14.06
CA PHE A 14 -4.42 9.13 13.07
C PHE A 14 -3.85 9.24 11.65
N LYS A 15 -3.42 10.45 11.25
CA LYS A 15 -2.78 10.67 9.94
C LYS A 15 -1.52 9.80 9.77
N LEU A 16 -0.67 9.74 10.78
CA LEU A 16 0.54 8.90 10.77
C LEU A 16 0.21 7.41 10.64
N THR A 17 -0.82 6.94 11.33
CA THR A 17 -1.28 5.54 11.24
C THR A 17 -1.75 5.20 9.82
N VAL A 18 -2.52 6.09 9.18
CA VAL A 18 -2.95 5.90 7.78
C VAL A 18 -1.75 5.90 6.84
N LEU A 19 -0.76 6.77 7.05
CA LEU A 19 0.47 6.78 6.26
C LEU A 19 1.26 5.47 6.42
N LYS A 20 1.39 4.94 7.64
CA LYS A 20 2.01 3.63 7.89
C LYS A 20 1.26 2.50 7.15
N MET A 21 -0.07 2.52 7.15
CA MET A 21 -0.86 1.53 6.40
C MET A 21 -0.66 1.65 4.89
N ARG A 22 -0.50 2.87 4.36
CA ARG A 22 -0.17 3.09 2.95
C ARG A 22 1.23 2.57 2.61
N LEU A 23 2.23 2.88 3.45
CA LEU A 23 3.60 2.38 3.31
C LEU A 23 3.63 0.85 3.25
N ARG A 24 2.85 0.18 4.10
CA ARG A 24 2.67 -1.28 4.07
C ARG A 24 2.17 -1.79 2.72
N SER A 25 1.23 -1.09 2.08
CA SER A 25 0.70 -1.49 0.76
C SER A 25 1.74 -1.35 -0.36
N VAL A 26 2.51 -0.27 -0.35
CA VAL A 26 3.61 -0.06 -1.31
C VAL A 26 4.69 -1.12 -1.12
N THR A 27 5.06 -1.39 0.14
CA THR A 27 6.07 -2.39 0.47
C THR A 27 5.65 -3.80 0.06
N ASN A 28 4.37 -4.15 0.24
CA ASN A 28 3.83 -5.42 -0.24
C ASN A 28 3.98 -5.58 -1.77
N THR A 29 3.84 -4.49 -2.52
CA THR A 29 4.00 -4.49 -3.98
C THR A 29 5.46 -4.72 -4.36
N LEU A 30 6.38 -4.00 -3.72
CA LEU A 30 7.83 -4.18 -3.93
C LEU A 30 8.28 -5.59 -3.57
N LEU A 31 7.75 -6.16 -2.49
CA LEU A 31 8.02 -7.53 -2.07
C LEU A 31 7.59 -8.56 -3.13
N ASP A 32 6.37 -8.42 -3.66
CA ASP A 32 5.83 -9.36 -4.67
C ASP A 32 6.64 -9.30 -5.98
N ILE A 33 6.93 -8.09 -6.47
CA ILE A 33 7.75 -7.88 -7.66
C ILE A 33 9.17 -8.42 -7.44
N GLY A 34 9.79 -8.05 -6.30
CA GLY A 34 11.15 -8.45 -5.98
C GLY A 34 11.33 -9.97 -5.93
N ILE A 35 10.40 -10.68 -5.28
CA ILE A 35 10.43 -12.15 -5.18
C ILE A 35 10.24 -12.79 -6.55
N HIS A 36 9.25 -12.34 -7.33
CA HIS A 36 8.83 -13.04 -8.54
C HIS A 36 9.59 -12.63 -9.81
N THR A 37 10.30 -11.50 -9.80
CA THR A 37 10.96 -10.96 -11.00
C THR A 37 12.42 -10.56 -10.81
N GLU A 38 12.88 -10.29 -9.58
CA GLU A 38 14.23 -9.75 -9.33
C GLU A 38 15.11 -10.66 -8.45
N GLY A 39 14.59 -11.81 -8.00
CA GLY A 39 15.35 -12.76 -7.19
C GLY A 39 15.62 -12.31 -5.75
N MET A 40 14.77 -11.44 -5.20
CA MET A 40 14.87 -10.92 -3.83
C MET A 40 15.02 -12.05 -2.81
N THR A 41 16.07 -11.96 -1.99
CA THR A 41 16.34 -12.93 -0.93
C THR A 41 15.43 -12.71 0.27
N ARG A 42 15.36 -13.72 1.14
CA ARG A 42 14.61 -13.62 2.40
C ARG A 42 15.12 -12.47 3.27
N ASP A 43 16.43 -12.27 3.35
CA ASP A 43 17.00 -11.27 4.24
C ASP A 43 16.70 -9.84 3.75
N GLU A 44 16.80 -9.59 2.44
CA GLU A 44 16.38 -8.33 1.82
C GLU A 44 14.88 -8.07 2.03
N ALA A 45 14.04 -9.10 1.87
CA ALA A 45 12.61 -9.01 2.15
C ALA A 45 12.30 -8.66 3.61
N MET A 46 13.04 -9.27 4.56
CA MET A 46 12.88 -9.00 5.98
C MET A 46 13.33 -7.57 6.33
N GLU A 47 14.45 -7.10 5.78
CA GLU A 47 14.94 -5.73 5.95
C GLU A 47 13.93 -4.71 5.40
N LEU A 48 13.47 -4.91 4.17
CA LEU A 48 12.46 -4.07 3.52
C LEU A 48 11.19 -3.93 4.38
N MET A 49 10.69 -5.03 4.95
CA MET A 49 9.46 -5.00 5.76
C MET A 49 9.67 -4.42 7.16
N MET A 50 10.76 -4.78 7.84
CA MET A 50 10.99 -4.39 9.24
C MET A 50 11.53 -2.96 9.33
N GLN A 51 12.56 -2.62 8.55
CA GLN A 51 13.18 -1.30 8.56
C GLN A 51 12.44 -0.33 7.64
N GLY A 52 12.05 -0.79 6.45
CA GLY A 52 11.38 0.06 5.45
C GLY A 52 9.90 0.33 5.74
N ALA A 53 9.20 -0.56 6.46
CA ALA A 53 7.76 -0.45 6.69
C ALA A 53 7.31 -0.61 8.16
N PHE A 54 8.25 -0.71 9.10
CA PHE A 54 7.98 -0.82 10.54
C PHE A 54 7.02 -1.96 10.90
N GLN A 55 7.18 -3.10 10.20
CA GLN A 55 6.43 -4.33 10.48
C GLN A 55 7.14 -5.15 11.55
N GLN A 56 6.38 -5.93 12.30
CA GLN A 56 6.96 -6.86 13.26
C GLN A 56 7.57 -8.07 12.55
N GLU A 57 8.63 -8.64 13.12
CA GLU A 57 9.35 -9.79 12.55
C GLU A 57 8.42 -10.94 12.19
N ARG A 58 7.48 -11.29 13.08
CA ARG A 58 6.50 -12.36 12.85
C ARG A 58 5.56 -12.07 11.69
N GLU A 59 5.17 -10.81 11.50
CA GLU A 59 4.34 -10.39 10.37
C GLU A 59 5.13 -10.48 9.06
N ALA A 60 6.38 -10.00 9.07
CA ALA A 60 7.27 -10.04 7.93
C ALA A 60 7.56 -11.48 7.48
N ALA A 61 7.90 -12.37 8.43
CA ALA A 61 8.12 -13.78 8.16
C ALA A 61 6.86 -14.47 7.58
N GLY A 62 5.68 -14.15 8.10
CA GLY A 62 4.41 -14.67 7.57
C GLY A 62 4.12 -14.20 6.14
N LYS A 63 4.47 -12.95 5.82
CA LYS A 63 4.33 -12.40 4.45
C LYS A 63 5.31 -13.02 3.47
N TRP A 64 6.56 -13.22 3.88
CA TRP A 64 7.56 -13.92 3.07
C TRP A 64 7.04 -15.30 2.65
N VAL A 65 6.57 -16.11 3.61
CA VAL A 65 6.00 -17.43 3.32
C VAL A 65 4.82 -17.33 2.36
N ARG A 66 3.91 -16.37 2.57
CA ARG A 66 2.75 -16.18 1.69
C ARG A 66 3.12 -15.77 0.27
N ALA A 67 4.06 -14.85 0.12
CA ALA A 67 4.52 -14.36 -1.19
C ALA A 67 5.26 -15.46 -1.99
N ASN A 68 5.85 -16.46 -1.32
CA ASN A 68 6.44 -17.61 -1.99
C ASN A 68 5.39 -18.67 -2.40
N LEU A 69 4.25 -18.72 -1.71
CA LEU A 69 3.16 -19.67 -1.98
C LEU A 69 2.05 -19.10 -2.89
N SER A 70 2.09 -17.79 -3.18
CA SER A 70 1.11 -17.11 -4.03
C SER A 70 1.77 -15.94 -4.75
N SER A 71 1.37 -15.69 -6.00
CA SER A 71 1.81 -14.54 -6.78
C SER A 71 0.69 -13.51 -6.95
N VAL A 72 1.03 -12.23 -7.19
CA VAL A 72 0.11 -11.13 -7.55
C VAL A 72 -0.83 -10.67 -6.42
N GLN A 73 -1.08 -11.52 -5.41
CA GLN A 73 -2.03 -11.27 -4.32
C GLN A 73 -1.70 -9.99 -3.54
N LEU A 74 -0.41 -9.71 -3.32
CA LEU A 74 0.05 -8.55 -2.56
C LEU A 74 -0.03 -7.23 -3.34
N LEU A 75 0.02 -7.30 -4.66
CA LEU A 75 -0.07 -6.14 -5.57
C LEU A 75 -1.48 -5.54 -5.61
N SER A 76 -2.50 -6.37 -5.41
CA SER A 76 -3.93 -6.00 -5.51
C SER A 76 -4.34 -4.81 -4.63
N TYR A 77 -3.74 -4.68 -3.43
CA TYR A 77 -4.02 -3.55 -2.52
C TYR A 77 -3.54 -2.20 -3.07
N PHE A 78 -2.37 -2.19 -3.72
CA PHE A 78 -1.80 -0.98 -4.28
C PHE A 78 -2.53 -0.59 -5.56
N THR A 79 -2.68 -1.52 -6.50
CA THR A 79 -3.33 -1.26 -7.80
C THR A 79 -4.77 -0.80 -7.60
N GLY A 80 -5.55 -1.51 -6.77
CA GLY A 80 -6.94 -1.11 -6.52
C GLY A 80 -7.06 0.28 -5.90
N TYR A 81 -6.14 0.67 -5.01
CA TYR A 81 -6.16 1.99 -4.41
C TYR A 81 -5.81 3.11 -5.40
N GLU A 82 -4.75 2.94 -6.20
CA GLU A 82 -4.34 3.96 -7.16
C GLU A 82 -5.35 4.11 -8.30
N GLU A 83 -5.95 3.02 -8.81
CA GLU A 83 -7.03 3.08 -9.79
C GLU A 83 -8.25 3.86 -9.27
N HIS A 84 -8.66 3.61 -8.02
CA HIS A 84 -9.75 4.37 -7.40
C HIS A 84 -9.41 5.86 -7.21
N ARG A 85 -8.15 6.20 -6.95
CA ARG A 85 -7.71 7.60 -6.87
C ARG A 85 -7.71 8.27 -8.23
N GLU A 86 -7.19 7.59 -9.25
CA GLU A 86 -7.13 8.10 -10.61
C GLU A 86 -8.52 8.38 -11.16
N LEU A 87 -9.48 7.47 -10.99
CA LEU A 87 -10.89 7.69 -11.36
C LEU A 87 -11.52 8.91 -10.69
N ARG A 88 -11.03 9.32 -9.52
CA ARG A 88 -11.56 10.45 -8.75
C ARG A 88 -10.93 11.79 -9.13
N ALA A 89 -9.69 11.78 -9.63
CA ALA A 89 -8.92 12.99 -9.92
C ALA A 89 -9.61 13.94 -10.94
N PRO A 90 -10.21 13.47 -12.07
CA PRO A 90 -10.89 14.35 -13.02
C PRO A 90 -12.11 15.09 -12.44
N ARG A 91 -12.80 14.48 -11.47
CA ARG A 91 -13.91 15.13 -10.76
C ARG A 91 -13.45 16.22 -9.81
N GLN A 92 -12.26 16.08 -9.22
CA GLN A 92 -11.69 17.05 -8.28
C GLN A 92 -11.00 18.22 -8.99
N SER A 93 -10.47 18.02 -10.20
CA SER A 93 -9.85 19.06 -11.02
C SER A 93 -10.85 19.90 -11.84
N GLY A 94 -12.16 19.68 -11.66
CA GLY A 94 -13.21 20.42 -12.39
C GLY A 94 -13.47 19.93 -13.82
N ALA A 95 -12.74 18.93 -14.31
CA ALA A 95 -12.94 18.35 -15.65
C ALA A 95 -14.13 17.38 -15.73
N GLY A 96 -14.75 17.03 -14.60
CA GLY A 96 -15.75 15.95 -14.46
C GLY A 96 -17.20 16.28 -14.86
N ALA A 97 -17.50 17.43 -15.46
CA ALA A 97 -18.87 17.88 -15.74
C ALA A 97 -19.64 17.05 -16.81
N ARG A 98 -19.06 15.97 -17.37
CA ARG A 98 -19.70 15.17 -18.45
C ARG A 98 -20.23 13.80 -18.05
N ILE A 99 -20.05 13.35 -16.81
CA ILE A 99 -20.50 12.00 -16.39
C ILE A 99 -21.51 12.11 -15.24
N SER A 100 -22.58 12.86 -15.44
CA SER A 100 -23.85 12.63 -14.74
C SER A 100 -25.00 12.90 -15.72
N ARG A 101 -25.49 11.83 -16.33
CA ARG A 101 -26.87 11.73 -16.81
C ARG A 101 -27.50 10.56 -16.07
#